data_AF-A0A7X7NQ14-F1
#
_entry.id   AF-A0A7X7NQ14-F1
#
_cell.length_a   1.000
_cell.length_b   1.000
_cell.length_c   1.000
_cell.angle_alpha   90.00
_cell.angle_beta   90.00
_cell.angle_gamma   90.00
#
_symmetry.space_group_name_H-M   'P 1'
#
loop_
_entity.id
_entity.type
_entity.pdbx_description
1 polymer ?
#
loop_
_entity_poly.entity_id
_entity_poly.type
_entity_poly.pdbx_seq_one_letter_code
_entity_poly.pdbx_strand_id
1 'polypeptide(L)'
;MSGIDPRRYLLPEADSRRIFTERIAPRELTGISVEHPTVVFVAGQPGAGKTKTTEAVVRSLDDRGGAVVVNSDYYKPYHPEYHRLLAEEDHNAAPYTSLDGRRWMAMAEQYLIGRRINTVIETTMRDPGDFLEPARMFRDAGYRTEVVIMAVPEAQSRLGILARYHDQVAALGHGRLTETSNHDASYHGVLQAAGRIDRDDLIDAVAVYRRGNQLLYANNRTPERQWAQPPGAQAAVETERHHTWTYPEAQDFLDTSRRLATGLGPQWAPQLQEIKNLARPFLPPGAEAHADAAVDNQARPRRARPAPATSQEPGPRERDRDRDDLDPGPER
;
A
#
# COMPACT_ATOMS: atom_id res chain seq x y z
N MET A 1 11.58 26.93 -3.50
CA MET A 1 12.14 25.57 -3.35
C MET A 1 13.65 25.68 -3.53
N SER A 2 14.41 25.36 -2.49
CA SER A 2 15.88 25.36 -2.50
C SER A 2 16.41 24.48 -3.64
N GLY A 3 17.49 24.92 -4.29
CA GLY A 3 18.15 24.25 -5.42
C GLY A 3 18.86 22.97 -5.00
N ILE A 4 18.09 21.91 -4.75
CA ILE A 4 18.61 20.56 -4.53
C ILE A 4 19.16 20.05 -5.86
N ASP A 5 20.46 19.84 -5.93
CA ASP A 5 21.06 19.06 -7.02
C ASP A 5 20.96 17.57 -6.69
N PRO A 6 20.08 16.79 -7.37
CA PRO A 6 19.94 15.36 -7.11
C PRO A 6 21.20 14.55 -7.42
N ARG A 7 22.20 15.14 -8.09
CA ARG A 7 23.47 14.49 -8.41
C ARG A 7 24.54 14.69 -7.34
N ARG A 8 24.32 15.54 -6.34
CA ARG A 8 25.33 15.89 -5.32
C ARG A 8 25.94 14.67 -4.62
N TYR A 9 25.13 13.63 -4.39
CA TYR A 9 25.55 12.39 -3.74
C TYR A 9 25.50 11.17 -4.67
N LEU A 10 25.32 11.38 -5.98
CA LEU A 10 25.22 10.29 -6.95
C LEU A 10 26.51 9.47 -6.93
N LEU A 11 26.36 8.17 -6.74
CA LEU A 11 27.52 7.27 -6.70
C LEU A 11 28.17 7.14 -8.08
N PRO A 12 29.51 7.04 -8.14
CA PRO A 12 30.21 6.52 -9.31
C PRO A 12 29.63 5.17 -9.72
N GLU A 13 29.57 4.90 -11.03
CA GLU A 13 28.93 3.68 -11.53
C GLU A 13 29.58 2.40 -10.97
N ALA A 14 30.91 2.39 -10.85
CA ALA A 14 31.64 1.25 -10.28
C ALA A 14 31.25 0.96 -8.83
N ASP A 15 31.10 2.00 -7.99
CA ASP A 15 30.66 1.84 -6.60
C ASP A 15 29.21 1.39 -6.51
N SER A 16 28.34 1.98 -7.33
CA SER A 16 26.93 1.58 -7.41
C SER A 16 26.78 0.11 -7.81
N ARG A 17 27.52 -0.33 -8.84
CA ARG A 17 27.55 -1.74 -9.29
C ARG A 17 28.11 -2.67 -8.22
N ARG A 18 29.19 -2.27 -7.53
CA ARG A 18 29.78 -3.04 -6.43
C ARG A 18 28.77 -3.25 -5.30
N ILE A 19 28.12 -2.18 -4.84
CA ILE A 19 27.05 -2.26 -3.81
C ILE A 19 25.92 -3.17 -4.27
N PHE A 20 25.51 -3.08 -5.53
CA PHE A 20 24.47 -3.95 -6.08
C PHE A 20 24.87 -5.43 -5.98
N THR A 21 26.04 -5.78 -6.52
CA THR A 21 26.51 -7.17 -6.60
C THR A 21 26.85 -7.76 -5.23
N GLU A 22 27.49 -6.99 -4.36
CA GLU A 22 28.00 -7.50 -3.06
C GLU A 22 26.96 -7.43 -1.94
N ARG A 23 25.96 -6.54 -2.05
CA ARG A 23 25.02 -6.27 -0.93
C ARG A 23 23.56 -6.44 -1.32
N ILE A 24 23.09 -5.80 -2.41
CA ILE A 24 21.66 -5.79 -2.76
C ILE A 24 21.23 -7.14 -3.31
N ALA A 25 21.84 -7.60 -4.39
CA ALA A 25 21.47 -8.85 -5.06
C ALA A 25 21.47 -10.08 -4.13
N PRO A 26 22.51 -10.35 -3.32
CA PRO A 26 22.52 -11.53 -2.46
C PRO A 26 21.54 -11.47 -1.28
N ARG A 27 21.04 -10.28 -0.90
CA ARG A 27 20.12 -10.12 0.24
C ARG A 27 18.67 -9.99 -0.18
N GLU A 28 18.41 -9.23 -1.24
CA GLU A 28 17.07 -8.82 -1.65
C GLU A 28 16.53 -9.63 -2.84
N LEU A 29 17.41 -10.24 -3.65
CA LEU A 29 17.05 -10.82 -4.95
C LEU A 29 17.21 -12.35 -5.01
N THR A 30 17.06 -13.01 -3.86
CA THR A 30 17.07 -14.48 -3.77
C THR A 30 15.70 -15.04 -4.12
N GLY A 31 15.64 -15.96 -5.08
CA GLY A 31 14.40 -16.61 -5.49
C GLY A 31 14.64 -17.91 -6.25
N ILE A 32 13.57 -18.62 -6.57
CA ILE A 32 13.60 -19.90 -7.27
C ILE A 32 13.48 -19.63 -8.77
N SER A 33 14.39 -20.20 -9.57
CA SER A 33 14.30 -20.17 -11.03
C SER A 33 13.14 -21.03 -11.49
N VAL A 34 12.34 -20.51 -12.42
CA VAL A 34 11.18 -21.23 -12.97
C VAL A 34 11.21 -21.25 -14.51
N GLU A 35 10.59 -22.28 -15.09
CA GLU A 35 10.58 -22.48 -16.55
C GLU A 35 9.75 -21.41 -17.27
N HIS A 36 8.59 -21.07 -16.72
CA HIS A 36 7.66 -20.07 -17.28
C HIS A 36 7.45 -18.91 -16.28
N PRO A 37 8.42 -17.98 -16.19
CA PRO A 37 8.37 -16.94 -15.16
C PRO A 37 7.31 -15.88 -15.48
N THR A 38 6.79 -15.27 -14.42
CA THR A 38 5.80 -14.20 -14.48
C THR A 38 6.36 -12.93 -13.85
N VAL A 39 6.14 -11.79 -14.50
CA VAL A 39 6.30 -10.46 -13.89
C VAL A 39 4.93 -9.85 -13.66
N VAL A 40 4.69 -9.36 -12.43
CA VAL A 40 3.46 -8.64 -12.08
C VAL A 40 3.82 -7.21 -11.66
N PHE A 41 3.36 -6.23 -12.42
CA PHE A 41 3.50 -4.81 -12.06
C PHE A 41 2.33 -4.40 -11.17
N VAL A 42 2.61 -4.06 -9.91
CA VAL A 42 1.61 -3.49 -8.99
C VAL A 42 1.70 -1.98 -9.06
N ALA A 43 0.71 -1.38 -9.70
CA ALA A 43 0.67 0.02 -10.07
C ALA A 43 -0.29 0.82 -9.21
N GLY A 44 0.08 2.06 -8.89
CA GLY A 44 -0.79 2.99 -8.18
C GLY A 44 -0.01 4.19 -7.66
N GLN A 45 -0.67 5.33 -7.58
CA GLN A 45 -0.06 6.54 -7.04
C GLN A 45 0.41 6.34 -5.59
N PRO A 46 1.37 7.14 -5.10
CA PRO A 46 1.71 7.18 -3.67
C PRO A 46 0.44 7.32 -2.80
N GLY A 47 0.35 6.53 -1.72
CA GLY A 47 -0.83 6.52 -0.84
C GLY A 47 -2.00 5.64 -1.30
N ALA A 48 -1.97 5.05 -2.50
CA ALA A 48 -3.03 4.15 -2.98
C ALA A 48 -3.12 2.80 -2.22
N GLY A 49 -2.16 2.49 -1.34
CA GLY A 49 -2.21 1.28 -0.51
C GLY A 49 -1.77 -0.01 -1.21
N LYS A 50 -0.82 0.07 -2.16
CA LYS A 50 -0.28 -1.07 -2.92
C LYS A 50 0.18 -2.25 -2.06
N THR A 51 0.73 -2.02 -0.87
CA THR A 51 1.35 -3.05 -0.03
C THR A 51 0.49 -4.30 0.17
N LYS A 52 -0.78 -4.14 0.57
CA LYS A 52 -1.69 -5.30 0.76
C LYS A 52 -1.97 -6.05 -0.54
N THR A 53 -1.96 -5.35 -1.66
CA THR A 53 -2.14 -5.92 -2.99
C THR A 53 -0.89 -6.64 -3.44
N THR A 54 0.29 -6.04 -3.25
CA THR A 54 1.60 -6.67 -3.49
C THR A 54 1.72 -7.98 -2.71
N GLU A 55 1.38 -7.99 -1.41
CA GLU A 55 1.37 -9.21 -0.60
C GLU A 55 0.42 -10.28 -1.14
N ALA A 56 -0.78 -9.89 -1.59
CA ALA A 56 -1.73 -10.84 -2.17
C ALA A 56 -1.23 -11.42 -3.50
N VAL A 57 -0.59 -10.60 -4.34
CA VAL A 57 0.03 -11.03 -5.60
C VAL A 57 1.18 -11.98 -5.32
N VAL A 58 2.08 -11.66 -4.39
CA VAL A 58 3.18 -12.55 -3.98
C VAL A 58 2.63 -13.91 -3.53
N ARG A 59 1.62 -13.92 -2.64
CA ARG A 59 0.98 -15.16 -2.19
C ARG A 59 0.40 -15.99 -3.34
N SER A 60 -0.10 -15.36 -4.40
CA SER A 60 -0.62 -16.07 -5.58
C SER A 60 0.47 -16.70 -6.46
N LEU A 61 1.75 -16.44 -6.16
CA LEU A 61 2.92 -17.00 -6.84
C LEU A 61 3.65 -18.04 -5.98
N ASP A 62 3.26 -18.24 -4.71
CA ASP A 62 3.93 -19.16 -3.77
C ASP A 62 4.02 -20.59 -4.33
N ASP A 63 2.90 -21.14 -4.80
CA ASP A 63 2.84 -22.49 -5.41
C ASP A 63 3.51 -22.57 -6.80
N ARG A 64 4.01 -21.44 -7.32
CA ARG A 64 4.67 -21.30 -8.62
C ARG A 64 6.13 -20.88 -8.49
N GLY A 65 6.77 -21.20 -7.36
CA GLY A 65 8.18 -20.89 -7.08
C GLY A 65 8.40 -19.57 -6.31
N GLY A 66 7.34 -19.00 -5.73
CA GLY A 66 7.38 -17.71 -5.06
C GLY A 66 7.68 -16.55 -6.01
N ALA A 67 7.95 -15.37 -5.46
CA ALA A 67 8.36 -14.20 -6.24
C ALA A 67 9.26 -13.25 -5.43
N VAL A 68 10.09 -12.49 -6.13
CA VAL A 68 10.89 -11.41 -5.55
C VAL A 68 10.18 -10.07 -5.78
N VAL A 69 10.04 -9.28 -4.72
CA VAL A 69 9.46 -7.93 -4.82
C VAL A 69 10.55 -6.91 -5.12
N VAL A 70 10.35 -6.10 -6.15
CA VAL A 70 11.27 -5.05 -6.59
C VAL A 70 10.62 -3.68 -6.38
N ASN A 71 11.32 -2.82 -5.64
CA ASN A 71 10.95 -1.42 -5.44
C ASN A 71 12.22 -0.60 -5.21
N SER A 72 12.40 0.50 -5.95
CA SER A 72 13.54 1.41 -5.79
C SER A 72 13.77 1.89 -4.35
N ASP A 73 12.70 2.04 -3.55
CA ASP A 73 12.79 2.48 -2.16
C ASP A 73 13.47 1.44 -1.25
N TYR A 74 13.39 0.15 -1.58
CA TYR A 74 14.03 -0.92 -0.80
C TYR A 74 15.55 -0.88 -0.92
N TYR A 75 16.08 -0.28 -1.99
CA TYR A 75 17.51 -0.23 -2.25
C TYR A 75 18.16 1.05 -1.72
N LYS A 76 17.40 2.12 -1.46
CA LYS A 76 17.95 3.39 -0.95
C LYS A 76 18.75 3.25 0.34
N PRO A 77 18.36 2.42 1.33
CA PRO A 77 19.16 2.20 2.54
C PRO A 77 20.57 1.64 2.30
N TYR A 78 20.85 1.07 1.12
CA TYR A 78 22.19 0.61 0.76
C TYR A 78 23.14 1.76 0.35
N HIS A 79 22.61 2.95 0.10
CA HIS A 79 23.41 4.13 -0.21
C HIS A 79 24.21 4.58 1.03
N PRO A 80 25.54 4.80 0.93
CA PRO A 80 26.39 5.15 2.08
C PRO A 80 25.90 6.36 2.88
N GLU A 81 25.38 7.38 2.17
CA GLU A 81 24.89 8.61 2.79
C GLU A 81 23.44 8.54 3.29
N TYR A 82 22.70 7.44 3.05
CA TYR A 82 21.24 7.40 3.29
C TYR A 82 20.86 7.75 4.73
N HIS A 83 21.48 7.08 5.71
CA HIS A 83 21.16 7.30 7.13
C HIS A 83 21.57 8.69 7.63
N ARG A 84 22.70 9.23 7.14
CA ARG A 84 23.15 10.58 7.46
C ARG A 84 22.17 11.62 6.93
N LEU A 85 21.78 11.49 5.66
CA LEU A 85 20.84 12.41 5.01
C LEU A 85 19.45 12.36 5.64
N LEU A 86 19.01 11.18 6.07
CA LEU A 86 17.75 11.02 6.79
C LEU A 86 17.80 11.75 8.13
N ALA A 87 18.87 11.61 8.91
CA ALA A 87 19.01 12.27 10.22
C ALA A 87 19.17 13.80 10.15
N GLU A 88 19.80 14.32 9.09
CA GLU A 88 20.05 15.77 8.94
C GLU A 88 18.82 16.51 8.43
N GLU A 89 18.17 16.01 7.37
CA GLU A 89 17.02 16.65 6.73
C GLU A 89 16.11 15.60 6.06
N ASP A 90 15.13 15.07 6.81
CA ASP A 90 14.17 14.02 6.40
C ASP A 90 13.57 14.21 4.98
N HIS A 91 13.34 15.46 4.58
CA HIS A 91 12.73 15.79 3.29
C HIS A 91 13.71 15.68 2.10
N ASN A 92 15.02 15.67 2.35
CA ASN A 92 16.06 15.75 1.31
C ASN A 92 16.76 14.41 1.01
N ALA A 93 16.69 13.43 1.92
CA ALA A 93 17.26 12.11 1.69
C ALA A 93 16.68 11.41 0.45
N ALA A 94 15.37 11.56 0.21
CA ALA A 94 14.68 10.93 -0.91
C ALA A 94 15.13 11.49 -2.28
N PRO A 95 15.20 12.82 -2.50
CA PRO A 95 15.78 13.40 -3.72
C PRO A 95 17.20 12.91 -4.02
N TYR A 96 18.11 12.98 -3.05
CA TYR A 96 19.54 12.67 -3.25
C TYR A 96 19.83 11.19 -3.55
N THR A 97 19.02 10.28 -3.03
CA THR A 97 19.22 8.83 -3.24
C THR A 97 18.32 8.24 -4.34
N SER A 98 17.47 9.06 -4.95
CA SER A 98 16.50 8.59 -5.96
C SER A 98 17.14 8.07 -7.24
N LEU A 99 18.26 8.65 -7.67
CA LEU A 99 18.95 8.25 -8.90
C LEU A 99 19.62 6.88 -8.74
N ASP A 100 20.35 6.66 -7.64
CA ASP A 100 20.95 5.34 -7.36
C ASP A 100 19.89 4.28 -7.06
N GLY A 101 18.81 4.63 -6.35
CA GLY A 101 17.67 3.71 -6.15
C GLY A 101 17.06 3.23 -7.47
N ARG A 102 16.86 4.12 -8.45
CA ARG A 102 16.39 3.75 -9.80
C ARG A 102 17.43 2.93 -10.57
N ARG A 103 18.71 3.28 -10.47
CA ARG A 103 19.81 2.53 -11.09
C ARG A 103 19.86 1.09 -10.56
N TRP A 104 19.74 0.90 -9.25
CA TRP A 104 19.70 -0.44 -8.63
C TRP A 104 18.43 -1.21 -8.97
N MET A 105 17.30 -0.54 -9.11
CA MET A 105 16.06 -1.16 -9.60
C MET A 105 16.23 -1.72 -11.01
N ALA A 106 16.80 -0.95 -11.94
CA ALA A 106 17.09 -1.43 -13.29
C ALA A 106 18.09 -2.61 -13.31
N MET A 107 19.12 -2.57 -12.44
CA MET A 107 20.03 -3.70 -12.26
C MET A 107 19.31 -4.95 -11.69
N ALA A 108 18.38 -4.75 -10.75
CA ALA A 108 17.58 -5.83 -10.17
C ALA A 108 16.69 -6.51 -11.21
N GLU A 109 16.02 -5.73 -12.05
CA GLU A 109 15.19 -6.23 -13.15
C GLU A 109 16.02 -7.12 -14.10
N GLN A 110 17.18 -6.63 -14.56
CA GLN A 110 18.07 -7.42 -15.41
C GLN A 110 18.60 -8.69 -14.72
N TYR A 111 18.95 -8.59 -13.44
CA TYR A 111 19.44 -9.70 -12.64
C TYR A 111 18.39 -10.81 -12.50
N LEU A 112 17.13 -10.43 -12.24
CA LEU A 112 16.02 -11.37 -12.10
C LEU A 112 15.64 -12.01 -13.43
N ILE A 113 15.64 -11.24 -14.53
CA ILE A 113 15.47 -11.76 -15.90
C ILE A 113 16.50 -12.85 -16.19
N GLY A 114 17.79 -12.58 -15.93
CA GLY A 114 18.88 -13.53 -16.17
C GLY A 114 18.78 -14.82 -15.33
N ARG A 115 18.00 -14.80 -14.25
CA ARG A 115 17.78 -15.94 -13.35
C ARG A 115 16.39 -16.58 -13.49
N ARG A 116 15.53 -16.06 -14.37
CA ARG A 116 14.17 -16.57 -14.60
C ARG A 116 13.34 -16.69 -13.31
N ILE A 117 13.41 -15.68 -12.45
CA ILE A 117 12.67 -15.63 -11.18
C ILE A 117 11.37 -14.84 -11.38
N ASN A 118 10.24 -15.33 -10.84
CA ASN A 118 9.01 -14.54 -10.83
C ASN A 118 9.22 -13.24 -10.07
N THR A 119 8.72 -12.14 -10.62
CA THR A 119 9.02 -10.80 -10.11
C THR A 119 7.75 -10.01 -9.87
N VAL A 120 7.62 -9.35 -8.73
CA VAL A 120 6.55 -8.38 -8.47
C VAL A 120 7.18 -7.00 -8.40
N ILE A 121 6.82 -6.11 -9.32
CA ILE A 121 7.41 -4.78 -9.42
C ILE A 121 6.41 -3.75 -8.91
N GLU A 122 6.73 -3.08 -7.81
CA GLU A 122 5.93 -1.94 -7.35
C GLU A 122 6.31 -0.69 -8.14
N THR A 123 5.32 -0.08 -8.80
CA THR A 123 5.52 1.12 -9.60
C THR A 123 4.46 2.17 -9.28
N THR A 124 4.84 3.44 -9.41
CA THR A 124 3.90 4.56 -9.35
C THR A 124 3.45 5.02 -10.73
N MET A 125 4.02 4.45 -11.81
CA MET A 125 3.74 4.80 -13.21
C MET A 125 3.74 6.32 -13.43
N ARG A 126 4.75 7.01 -12.91
CA ARG A 126 4.83 8.47 -13.01
C ARG A 126 5.02 8.91 -14.46
N ASP A 127 5.86 8.19 -15.19
CA ASP A 127 6.00 8.27 -16.64
C ASP A 127 5.58 6.93 -17.26
N PRO A 128 4.86 6.89 -18.39
CA PRO A 128 4.59 5.64 -19.10
C PRO A 128 5.85 4.81 -19.39
N GLY A 129 6.99 5.44 -19.66
CA GLY A 129 8.29 4.80 -19.87
C GLY A 129 8.80 4.01 -18.67
N ASP A 130 8.56 4.50 -17.43
CA ASP A 130 8.95 3.83 -16.17
C ASP A 130 8.33 2.42 -16.03
N PHE A 131 7.32 2.11 -16.85
CA PHE A 131 6.63 0.82 -16.87
C PHE A 131 6.80 0.08 -18.21
N LEU A 132 6.62 0.78 -19.34
CA LEU A 132 6.61 0.14 -20.66
C LEU A 132 7.97 -0.43 -21.05
N GLU A 133 9.07 0.21 -20.62
CA GLU A 133 10.42 -0.29 -20.89
C GLU A 133 10.72 -1.60 -20.13
N PRO A 134 10.56 -1.66 -18.78
CA PRO A 134 10.66 -2.93 -18.06
C PRO A 134 9.70 -4.00 -18.60
N ALA A 135 8.43 -3.66 -18.86
CA ALA A 135 7.44 -4.63 -19.38
C ALA A 135 7.91 -5.27 -20.68
N ARG A 136 8.47 -4.47 -21.61
CA ARG A 136 9.05 -4.98 -22.85
C ARG A 136 10.25 -5.88 -22.59
N MET A 137 11.16 -5.48 -21.71
CA MET A 137 12.35 -6.28 -21.36
C MET A 137 11.97 -7.66 -20.81
N PHE A 138 11.01 -7.73 -19.89
CA PHE A 138 10.53 -8.99 -19.35
C PHE A 138 9.84 -9.85 -20.41
N ARG A 139 8.95 -9.24 -21.22
CA ARG A 139 8.25 -9.95 -22.30
C ARG A 139 9.23 -10.55 -23.31
N ASP A 140 10.21 -9.76 -23.75
CA ASP A 140 11.23 -10.20 -24.73
C ASP A 140 12.15 -11.29 -24.14
N ALA A 141 12.23 -11.41 -22.80
CA ALA A 141 12.88 -12.51 -22.10
C ALA A 141 11.98 -13.75 -21.87
N GLY A 142 10.77 -13.76 -22.43
CA GLY A 142 9.83 -14.88 -22.38
C GLY A 142 9.05 -14.97 -21.06
N TYR A 143 8.87 -13.86 -20.36
CA TYR A 143 7.99 -13.81 -19.19
C TYR A 143 6.53 -13.63 -19.60
N ARG A 144 5.62 -14.21 -18.80
CA ARG A 144 4.25 -13.70 -18.72
C ARG A 144 4.27 -12.33 -18.03
N THR A 145 3.58 -11.36 -18.62
CA THR A 145 3.52 -9.98 -18.16
C THR A 145 2.11 -9.64 -17.67
N GLU A 146 2.02 -9.26 -16.40
CA GLU A 146 0.74 -8.95 -15.75
C GLU A 146 0.78 -7.57 -15.10
N VAL A 147 -0.36 -6.90 -15.04
CA VAL A 147 -0.49 -5.61 -14.34
C VAL A 147 -1.67 -5.65 -13.38
N VAL A 148 -1.42 -5.20 -12.16
CA VAL A 148 -2.43 -4.96 -11.13
C VAL A 148 -2.48 -3.46 -10.84
N ILE A 149 -3.58 -2.80 -11.16
CA ILE A 149 -3.75 -1.36 -11.00
C ILE A 149 -4.62 -1.06 -9.77
N MET A 150 -4.11 -0.21 -8.88
CA MET A 150 -4.89 0.37 -7.80
C MET A 150 -5.64 1.60 -8.30
N ALA A 151 -6.97 1.46 -8.44
CA ALA A 151 -7.87 2.56 -8.69
C ALA A 151 -8.34 3.15 -7.35
N VAL A 152 -7.77 4.30 -6.99
CA VAL A 152 -8.06 4.97 -5.72
C VAL A 152 -8.32 6.45 -6.00
N PRO A 153 -9.42 7.04 -5.48
CA PRO A 153 -9.71 8.47 -5.56
C PRO A 153 -8.56 9.33 -5.03
N GLU A 154 -8.34 10.50 -5.65
CA GLU A 154 -7.24 11.40 -5.29
C GLU A 154 -7.22 11.74 -3.79
N ALA A 155 -8.36 12.16 -3.24
CA ALA A 155 -8.44 12.56 -1.83
C ALA A 155 -8.00 11.44 -0.88
N GLN A 156 -8.35 10.19 -1.18
CA GLN A 156 -7.97 9.03 -0.37
C GLN A 156 -6.47 8.74 -0.44
N SER A 157 -5.86 8.79 -1.64
CA SER A 157 -4.42 8.58 -1.76
C SER A 157 -3.61 9.71 -1.10
N ARG A 158 -4.05 10.97 -1.24
CA ARG A 158 -3.43 12.12 -0.56
C ARG A 158 -3.48 11.98 0.96
N LEU A 159 -4.66 11.62 1.49
CA LEU A 159 -4.82 11.38 2.92
C LEU A 159 -3.94 10.20 3.39
N GLY A 160 -3.83 9.16 2.57
CA GLY A 160 -2.96 8.00 2.82
C GLY A 160 -1.48 8.36 2.92
N ILE A 161 -1.00 9.35 2.15
CA ILE A 161 0.38 9.85 2.29
C ILE A 161 0.59 10.49 3.66
N LEU A 162 -0.33 11.36 4.10
CA LEU A 162 -0.24 12.01 5.40
C LEU A 162 -0.38 11.01 6.54
N ALA A 163 -1.29 10.04 6.42
CA ALA A 163 -1.45 8.97 7.40
C ALA A 163 -0.17 8.17 7.59
N ARG A 164 0.44 7.72 6.48
CA ARG A 164 1.72 7.00 6.53
C ARG A 164 2.83 7.85 7.13
N TYR A 165 2.92 9.13 6.75
CA TYR A 165 3.93 10.03 7.29
C TYR A 165 3.76 10.20 8.81
N HIS A 166 2.54 10.50 9.27
CA HIS A 166 2.20 10.61 10.69
C HIS A 166 2.60 9.34 11.47
N ASP A 167 2.21 8.17 10.96
CA ASP A 167 2.45 6.90 11.64
C ASP A 167 3.95 6.56 11.68
N GLN A 168 4.72 6.90 10.63
CA GLN A 168 6.19 6.76 10.62
C GLN A 168 6.87 7.68 11.62
N VAL A 169 6.50 8.97 11.66
CA VAL A 169 7.05 9.93 12.63
C VAL A 169 6.75 9.48 14.06
N ALA A 170 5.54 8.99 14.33
CA ALA A 170 5.17 8.49 15.65
C ALA A 170 5.98 7.24 16.06
N ALA A 171 6.27 6.33 15.11
CA ALA A 171 6.96 5.07 15.39
C ALA A 171 8.49 5.20 15.41
N LEU A 172 9.06 6.06 14.56
CA LEU A 172 10.51 6.11 14.27
C LEU A 172 11.14 7.47 14.56
N GLY A 173 10.35 8.49 14.91
CA GLY A 173 10.81 9.87 15.08
C GLY A 173 11.00 10.64 13.77
N HIS A 174 10.92 9.95 12.63
CA HIS A 174 11.06 10.52 11.28
C HIS A 174 10.13 9.80 10.30
N GLY A 175 9.82 10.45 9.17
CA GLY A 175 8.90 9.89 8.18
C GLY A 175 9.13 10.41 6.78
N ARG A 176 8.80 9.57 5.78
CA ARG A 176 8.97 9.97 4.38
C ARG A 176 7.71 10.62 3.85
N LEU A 177 7.76 11.93 3.62
CA LEU A 177 6.70 12.66 2.93
C LEU A 177 6.89 12.59 1.41
N THR A 178 5.81 12.33 0.68
CA THR A 178 5.82 12.41 -0.78
C THR A 178 5.37 13.80 -1.22
N GLU A 179 6.14 14.45 -2.08
CA GLU A 179 5.74 15.74 -2.65
C GLU A 179 4.44 15.63 -3.47
N THR A 180 3.63 16.67 -3.39
CA THR A 180 2.36 16.79 -4.11
C THR A 180 2.52 16.58 -5.61
N SER A 181 3.51 17.22 -6.23
CA SER A 181 3.82 17.08 -7.66
C SER A 181 4.11 15.64 -8.08
N ASN A 182 4.84 14.88 -7.25
CA ASN A 182 5.15 13.48 -7.52
C ASN A 182 3.91 12.57 -7.39
N HIS A 183 3.03 12.87 -6.42
CA HIS A 183 1.73 12.22 -6.35
C HIS A 183 0.92 12.48 -7.63
N ASP A 184 0.85 13.73 -8.09
CA ASP A 184 -0.03 14.13 -9.19
C ASP A 184 0.41 13.57 -10.52
N ALA A 185 1.71 13.61 -10.77
CA ALA A 185 2.29 12.96 -11.94
C ALA A 185 1.97 11.45 -11.93
N SER A 186 2.06 10.78 -10.77
CA SER A 186 1.70 9.36 -10.64
C SER A 186 0.18 9.11 -10.79
N TYR A 187 -0.66 10.00 -10.25
CA TYR A 187 -2.11 9.90 -10.35
C TYR A 187 -2.55 9.91 -11.82
N HIS A 188 -2.07 10.88 -12.60
CA HIS A 188 -2.35 10.95 -14.03
C HIS A 188 -1.66 9.83 -14.81
N GLY A 189 -0.41 9.52 -14.48
CA GLY A 189 0.37 8.50 -15.17
C GLY A 189 -0.22 7.10 -15.07
N VAL A 190 -0.81 6.72 -13.92
CA VAL A 190 -1.55 5.45 -13.77
C VAL A 190 -2.71 5.33 -14.77
N LEU A 191 -3.49 6.40 -14.98
CA LEU A 191 -4.60 6.39 -15.93
C LEU A 191 -4.09 6.30 -17.37
N GLN A 192 -3.02 7.04 -17.69
CA GLN A 192 -2.38 6.98 -19.01
C GLN A 192 -1.83 5.58 -19.30
N ALA A 193 -1.17 4.96 -18.31
CA ALA A 193 -0.65 3.60 -18.41
C ALA A 193 -1.78 2.58 -18.60
N ALA A 194 -2.91 2.71 -17.89
CA ALA A 194 -4.09 1.87 -18.12
C ALA A 194 -4.58 1.95 -19.58
N GLY A 195 -4.63 3.16 -20.16
CA GLY A 195 -4.98 3.34 -21.57
C GLY A 195 -3.93 2.83 -22.56
N ARG A 196 -2.66 2.70 -22.15
CA ARG A 196 -1.61 2.03 -22.93
C ARG A 196 -1.75 0.51 -22.83
N ILE A 197 -2.08 -0.03 -21.66
CA ILE A 197 -2.32 -1.47 -21.47
C ILE A 197 -3.49 -1.93 -22.35
N ASP A 198 -4.59 -1.16 -22.39
CA ASP A 198 -5.75 -1.48 -23.22
C ASP A 198 -5.39 -1.57 -24.72
N ARG A 199 -4.48 -0.72 -25.21
CA ARG A 199 -4.14 -0.59 -26.65
C ARG A 199 -2.92 -1.39 -27.09
N ASP A 200 -1.90 -1.48 -26.26
CA ASP A 200 -0.60 -2.04 -26.63
C ASP A 200 -0.55 -3.54 -26.37
N ASP A 201 0.13 -4.27 -27.25
CA ASP A 201 0.35 -5.71 -27.10
C ASP A 201 1.59 -6.03 -26.25
N LEU A 202 1.67 -5.44 -25.05
CA LEU A 202 2.78 -5.64 -24.11
C LEU A 202 2.40 -6.47 -22.88
N ILE A 203 1.12 -6.49 -22.51
CA ILE A 203 0.63 -7.09 -21.26
C ILE A 203 -0.33 -8.24 -21.56
N ASP A 204 -0.12 -9.37 -20.88
CA ASP A 204 -0.92 -10.59 -21.03
C ASP A 204 -2.17 -10.60 -20.16
N ALA A 205 -2.11 -9.97 -18.98
CA ALA A 205 -3.25 -9.85 -18.07
C ALA A 205 -3.26 -8.53 -17.32
N VAL A 206 -4.47 -7.99 -17.11
CA VAL A 206 -4.68 -6.79 -16.31
C VAL A 206 -5.79 -7.01 -15.32
N ALA A 207 -5.60 -6.50 -14.10
CA ALA A 207 -6.63 -6.41 -13.08
C ALA A 207 -6.64 -5.02 -12.46
N VAL A 208 -7.83 -4.47 -12.21
CA VAL A 208 -8.03 -3.18 -11.53
C VAL A 208 -8.72 -3.45 -10.21
N TYR A 209 -8.14 -2.96 -9.13
CA TYR A 209 -8.65 -3.11 -7.77
C TYR A 209 -8.90 -1.76 -7.14
N ARG A 210 -9.95 -1.70 -6.31
CA ARG A 210 -10.10 -0.62 -5.33
C ARG A 210 -9.34 -0.93 -4.04
N ARG A 211 -9.22 0.08 -3.18
CA ARG A 211 -8.64 -0.08 -1.84
C ARG A 211 -9.35 -1.20 -1.08
N GLY A 212 -8.58 -2.07 -0.42
CA GLY A 212 -9.10 -3.27 0.23
C GLY A 212 -9.11 -4.53 -0.64
N ASN A 213 -8.46 -4.52 -1.81
CA ASN A 213 -8.32 -5.65 -2.73
C ASN A 213 -9.67 -6.16 -3.29
N GLN A 214 -10.66 -5.28 -3.44
CA GLN A 214 -11.88 -5.63 -4.19
C GLN A 214 -11.63 -5.44 -5.69
N LEU A 215 -11.85 -6.51 -6.46
CA LEU A 215 -11.68 -6.52 -7.91
C LEU A 215 -12.80 -5.73 -8.59
N LEU A 216 -12.43 -4.82 -9.49
CA LEU A 216 -13.35 -4.02 -10.29
C LEU A 216 -13.41 -4.47 -11.75
N TYR A 217 -12.24 -4.84 -12.30
CA TYR A 217 -12.09 -5.26 -13.68
C TYR A 217 -10.94 -6.24 -13.80
N ALA A 218 -11.09 -7.26 -14.64
CA ALA A 218 -10.01 -8.14 -15.03
C ALA A 218 -10.16 -8.53 -16.50
N ASN A 219 -9.04 -8.66 -17.20
CA ASN A 219 -9.01 -9.16 -18.57
C ASN A 219 -7.69 -9.88 -18.84
N ASN A 220 -7.72 -10.83 -19.76
CA ASN A 220 -6.56 -11.62 -20.18
C ASN A 220 -6.52 -11.67 -21.70
N ARG A 221 -5.31 -11.75 -22.26
CA ARG A 221 -5.14 -12.02 -23.68
C ARG A 221 -5.30 -13.51 -23.96
N THR A 222 -5.92 -13.81 -25.10
CA THR A 222 -5.98 -15.16 -25.67
C THR A 222 -4.62 -15.53 -26.27
N PRO A 223 -4.39 -16.81 -26.64
CA PRO A 223 -3.19 -17.22 -27.37
C PRO A 223 -2.94 -16.43 -28.66
N GLU A 224 -4.01 -15.96 -29.32
CA GLU A 224 -3.96 -15.11 -30.53
C GLU A 224 -3.65 -13.63 -30.22
N ARG A 225 -3.27 -13.32 -28.97
CA ARG A 225 -2.90 -11.98 -28.50
C ARG A 225 -4.05 -10.97 -28.55
N GLN A 226 -5.30 -11.44 -28.54
CA GLN A 226 -6.48 -10.58 -28.46
C GLN A 226 -7.00 -10.53 -27.03
N TRP A 227 -7.57 -9.40 -26.61
CA TRP A 227 -8.25 -9.37 -25.31
C TRP A 227 -9.48 -10.29 -25.32
N ALA A 228 -9.66 -11.11 -24.29
CA ALA A 228 -10.79 -12.03 -24.16
C ALA A 228 -12.14 -11.31 -23.96
N GLN A 229 -12.09 -10.09 -23.41
CA GLN A 229 -13.20 -9.15 -23.30
C GLN A 229 -12.79 -7.81 -23.94
N PRO A 230 -13.71 -6.91 -24.31
CA PRO A 230 -13.33 -5.57 -24.72
C PRO A 230 -12.38 -4.90 -23.69
N PRO A 231 -11.29 -4.24 -24.15
CA PRO A 231 -10.39 -3.54 -23.25
C PRO A 231 -11.14 -2.42 -22.51
N GLY A 232 -10.84 -2.26 -21.23
CA GLY A 232 -11.59 -1.38 -20.33
C GLY A 232 -10.87 -1.07 -19.02
N ALA A 233 -9.56 -1.32 -18.92
CA ALA A 233 -8.80 -1.03 -17.72
C ALA A 233 -8.79 0.47 -17.41
N GLN A 234 -8.61 1.32 -18.43
CA GLN A 234 -8.64 2.77 -18.26
C GLN A 234 -10.01 3.26 -17.76
N ALA A 235 -11.09 2.75 -18.36
CA ALA A 235 -12.45 3.13 -17.98
C ALA A 235 -12.79 2.67 -16.55
N ALA A 236 -12.34 1.49 -16.13
CA ALA A 236 -12.52 1.00 -14.77
C ALA A 236 -11.78 1.88 -13.74
N VAL A 237 -10.55 2.30 -14.02
CA VAL A 237 -9.79 3.23 -13.17
C VAL A 237 -10.49 4.58 -13.06
N GLU A 238 -10.94 5.14 -14.19
CA GLU A 238 -11.61 6.43 -14.24
C GLU A 238 -12.94 6.41 -13.48
N THR A 239 -13.74 5.36 -13.67
CA THR A 239 -15.03 5.18 -13.01
C THR A 239 -14.86 5.12 -11.50
N GLU A 240 -13.91 4.33 -11.01
CA GLU A 240 -13.67 4.20 -9.58
C GLU A 240 -13.16 5.50 -8.94
N ARG A 241 -12.32 6.26 -9.64
CA ARG A 241 -11.82 7.55 -9.14
C ARG A 241 -12.91 8.61 -8.96
N HIS A 242 -14.03 8.46 -9.67
CA HIS A 242 -15.14 9.41 -9.67
C HIS A 242 -16.43 8.86 -9.06
N HIS A 243 -16.40 7.68 -8.42
CA HIS A 243 -17.61 7.14 -7.80
C HIS A 243 -18.04 7.98 -6.60
N THR A 244 -19.35 7.99 -6.31
CA THR A 244 -19.88 8.51 -5.04
C THR A 244 -19.58 7.53 -3.92
N TRP A 245 -18.97 8.00 -2.84
CA TRP A 245 -18.57 7.15 -1.72
C TRP A 245 -19.78 6.63 -0.96
N THR A 246 -19.65 5.41 -0.46
CA THR A 246 -20.56 4.86 0.55
C THR A 246 -20.36 5.57 1.88
N TYR A 247 -21.37 5.51 2.77
CA TYR A 247 -21.24 6.07 4.12
C TYR A 247 -20.04 5.52 4.90
N PRO A 248 -19.74 4.20 4.88
CA PRO A 248 -18.54 3.66 5.53
C PRO A 248 -17.23 4.23 4.97
N GLU A 249 -17.11 4.41 3.65
CA GLU A 249 -15.92 5.01 3.03
C GLU A 249 -15.75 6.48 3.42
N ALA A 250 -16.85 7.23 3.44
CA ALA A 250 -16.85 8.60 3.91
C ALA A 250 -16.48 8.70 5.39
N GLN A 251 -16.98 7.79 6.23
CA GLN A 251 -16.62 7.73 7.66
C GLN A 251 -15.13 7.43 7.86
N ASP A 252 -14.56 6.41 7.20
CA ASP A 252 -13.13 6.08 7.29
C ASP A 252 -12.24 7.28 6.91
N PHE A 253 -12.61 7.98 5.84
CA PHE A 253 -11.91 9.18 5.40
C PHE A 253 -11.99 10.32 6.43
N LEU A 254 -13.19 10.62 6.95
CA LEU A 254 -13.40 11.69 7.92
C LEU A 254 -12.75 11.39 9.28
N ASP A 255 -12.83 10.15 9.74
CA ASP A 255 -12.16 9.67 10.96
C ASP A 255 -10.64 9.80 10.84
N THR A 256 -10.08 9.35 9.72
CA THR A 256 -8.64 9.48 9.45
C THR A 256 -8.24 10.96 9.37
N SER A 257 -9.02 11.80 8.71
CA SER A 257 -8.75 13.23 8.61
C SER A 257 -8.76 13.92 9.98
N ARG A 258 -9.73 13.58 10.85
CA ARG A 258 -9.79 14.08 12.24
C ARG A 258 -8.58 13.62 13.06
N ARG A 259 -8.22 12.34 12.98
CA ARG A 259 -7.04 11.79 13.66
C ARG A 259 -5.77 12.56 13.27
N LEU A 260 -5.58 12.81 11.98
CA LEU A 260 -4.40 13.52 11.49
C LEU A 260 -4.40 15.01 11.85
N ALA A 261 -5.56 15.66 11.86
CA ALA A 261 -5.66 17.05 12.30
C ALA A 261 -5.21 17.23 13.76
N THR A 262 -5.55 16.26 14.62
CA THR A 262 -5.11 16.25 16.03
C THR A 262 -3.62 15.87 16.17
N GLY A 263 -3.13 14.93 15.35
CA GLY A 263 -1.79 14.35 15.52
C GLY A 263 -0.64 15.11 14.85
N LEU A 264 -0.86 15.75 13.69
CA LEU A 264 0.21 16.37 12.90
C LEU A 264 0.54 17.82 13.30
N GLY A 265 -0.38 18.52 13.96
CA GLY A 265 -0.24 19.93 14.34
C GLY A 265 -0.78 20.94 13.31
N PRO A 266 -0.90 22.23 13.69
CA PRO A 266 -1.63 23.25 12.94
C PRO A 266 -1.03 23.59 11.57
N GLN A 267 0.28 23.36 11.38
CA GLN A 267 0.97 23.61 10.10
C GLN A 267 0.45 22.73 8.95
N TRP A 268 -0.23 21.61 9.25
CA TRP A 268 -0.83 20.72 8.26
C TRP A 268 -2.30 21.03 7.96
N ALA A 269 -2.92 21.97 8.68
CA ALA A 269 -4.32 22.33 8.48
C ALA A 269 -4.64 22.77 7.04
N PRO A 270 -3.81 23.58 6.34
CA PRO A 270 -4.09 23.95 4.95
C PRO A 270 -4.15 22.74 4.01
N GLN A 271 -3.19 21.82 4.14
CA GLN A 271 -3.12 20.62 3.29
C GLN A 271 -4.27 19.63 3.59
N LEU A 272 -4.63 19.45 4.86
CA LEU A 272 -5.79 18.64 5.23
C LEU A 272 -7.09 19.24 4.69
N GLN A 273 -7.22 20.57 4.68
CA GLN A 273 -8.38 21.24 4.11
C GLN A 273 -8.46 21.07 2.59
N GLU A 274 -7.33 21.16 1.89
CA GLU A 274 -7.24 20.86 0.45
C GLU A 274 -7.71 19.43 0.15
N ILE A 275 -7.24 18.45 0.92
CA ILE A 275 -7.63 17.05 0.78
C ILE A 275 -9.14 16.85 1.02
N LYS A 276 -9.72 17.53 2.03
CA LYS A 276 -11.17 17.51 2.26
C LYS A 276 -11.95 18.13 1.10
N ASN A 277 -11.46 19.22 0.52
CA ASN A 277 -12.09 19.85 -0.64
C ASN A 277 -12.11 18.91 -1.85
N LEU A 278 -11.06 18.11 -2.07
CA LEU A 278 -11.02 17.08 -3.11
C LEU A 278 -12.04 15.95 -2.87
N ALA A 279 -12.32 15.60 -1.62
CA ALA A 279 -13.30 14.57 -1.27
C ALA A 279 -14.76 15.04 -1.41
N ARG A 280 -15.01 16.33 -1.16
CA ARG A 280 -16.37 16.90 -1.02
C ARG A 280 -17.34 16.53 -2.16
N PRO A 281 -16.96 16.53 -3.45
CA PRO A 281 -17.87 16.15 -4.54
C PRO A 281 -18.36 14.70 -4.47
N PHE A 282 -17.63 13.81 -3.77
CA PHE A 282 -17.90 12.38 -3.72
C PHE A 282 -18.54 11.92 -2.40
N LEU A 283 -18.63 12.81 -1.40
CA LEU A 283 -19.26 12.48 -0.11
C LEU A 283 -20.77 12.29 -0.27
N PRO A 284 -21.37 11.27 0.37
CA PRO A 284 -22.82 11.15 0.41
C PRO A 284 -23.42 12.32 1.22
N PRO A 285 -24.67 12.73 0.92
CA PRO A 285 -25.34 13.80 1.64
C PRO A 285 -25.33 13.58 3.16
N GLY A 286 -24.99 14.62 3.92
CA GLY A 286 -24.97 14.56 5.38
C GLY A 286 -23.80 13.79 6.00
N ALA A 287 -22.85 13.26 5.22
CA ALA A 287 -21.70 12.50 5.74
C ALA A 287 -20.90 13.27 6.81
N GLU A 288 -20.63 14.56 6.59
CA GLU A 288 -19.92 15.42 7.55
C GLU A 288 -20.70 15.54 8.87
N ALA A 289 -22.01 15.85 8.80
CA ALA A 289 -22.87 15.97 9.98
C ALA A 289 -23.02 14.64 10.74
N HIS A 290 -23.13 13.51 10.03
CA HIS A 290 -23.16 12.17 10.62
C HIS A 290 -21.86 11.83 11.34
N ALA A 291 -20.71 12.22 10.77
CA ALA A 291 -19.40 12.00 11.36
C ALA A 291 -19.22 12.84 12.64
N ASP A 292 -19.63 14.11 12.62
CA ASP A 292 -19.53 15.00 13.79
C ASP A 292 -20.43 14.53 14.95
N ALA A 293 -21.67 14.13 14.65
CA ALA A 293 -22.60 13.59 15.64
C ALA A 293 -22.10 12.28 16.29
N ALA A 294 -21.38 11.43 15.55
CA ALA A 294 -20.80 10.19 16.07
C ALA A 294 -19.69 10.48 17.10
N VAL A 295 -18.87 11.50 16.86
CA VAL A 295 -17.80 11.94 17.79
C VAL A 295 -18.42 12.50 19.07
N ASP A 296 -19.41 13.38 18.95
CA ASP A 296 -20.11 13.95 20.11
C ASP A 296 -20.73 12.87 21.00
N ASN A 297 -21.25 11.79 20.40
CA ASN A 297 -21.86 10.69 21.14
C ASN A 297 -20.81 9.78 21.82
N GLN A 298 -19.59 9.67 21.28
CA GLN A 298 -18.47 8.95 21.90
C GLN A 298 -17.78 9.77 23.01
N ALA A 299 -17.79 11.10 22.90
CA ALA A 299 -17.22 12.00 23.91
C ALA A 299 -18.12 12.21 25.15
N ARG A 300 -19.40 11.84 25.08
CA ARG A 300 -20.30 11.90 26.24
C ARG A 300 -19.93 10.81 27.26
N PRO A 301 -19.77 11.15 28.57
CA PRO A 301 -19.55 10.15 29.59
C PRO A 301 -20.74 9.19 29.59
N ARG A 302 -20.47 7.88 29.43
CA ARG A 302 -21.48 6.84 29.60
C ARG A 302 -22.10 7.02 30.98
N ARG A 303 -23.37 7.43 31.06
CA ARG A 303 -24.12 7.43 32.31
C ARG A 303 -24.03 6.02 32.88
N ALA A 304 -23.48 5.92 34.10
CA ALA A 304 -23.48 4.67 34.85
C ALA A 304 -24.91 4.10 34.86
N ARG A 305 -25.08 2.85 34.42
CA ARG A 305 -26.34 2.14 34.62
C ARG A 305 -26.60 2.15 36.14
N PRO A 306 -27.82 2.45 36.60
CA PRO A 306 -28.14 2.29 38.01
C PRO A 306 -27.84 0.84 38.40
N ALA A 307 -27.12 0.65 39.50
CA ALA A 307 -26.87 -0.68 40.04
C ALA A 307 -28.22 -1.41 40.24
N PRO A 308 -28.33 -2.70 39.88
CA PRO A 308 -29.53 -3.45 40.18
C PRO A 308 -29.71 -3.47 41.71
N ALA A 309 -30.93 -3.20 42.16
CA ALA A 309 -31.30 -3.26 43.57
C ALA A 309 -30.90 -4.62 44.14
N THR A 310 -30.11 -4.62 45.20
CA THR A 310 -29.71 -5.79 45.97
C THR A 310 -30.96 -6.50 46.50
N SER A 311 -31.29 -7.65 45.93
CA SER A 311 -32.18 -8.63 46.55
C SER A 311 -31.51 -9.13 47.83
N GLN A 312 -32.21 -8.98 48.96
CA GLN A 312 -31.81 -9.55 50.23
C GLN A 312 -31.82 -11.09 50.14
N GLU A 313 -30.68 -11.74 50.32
CA GLU A 313 -30.63 -13.16 50.69
C GLU A 313 -30.99 -13.33 52.18
N PRO A 314 -31.76 -14.37 52.55
CA PRO A 314 -32.04 -14.66 53.94
C PRO A 314 -30.86 -15.41 54.59
N GLY A 315 -30.56 -15.04 55.84
CA GLY A 315 -29.42 -15.51 56.63
C GLY A 315 -29.46 -17.00 57.04
N PRO A 316 -28.38 -17.47 57.68
CA PRO A 316 -28.09 -18.89 57.87
C PRO A 316 -28.92 -19.50 59.01
N ARG A 317 -29.39 -20.74 58.82
CA ARG A 317 -29.94 -21.59 59.90
C ARG A 317 -28.91 -22.61 60.34
N GLU A 318 -28.66 -22.69 61.65
CA GLU A 318 -27.83 -23.71 62.29
C GLU A 318 -28.62 -25.01 62.57
N ARG A 319 -27.95 -26.13 62.24
CA ARG A 319 -27.80 -27.46 62.90
C ARG A 319 -28.96 -28.15 63.66
N ASP A 320 -29.22 -29.43 63.29
CA ASP A 320 -28.96 -30.66 64.10
C ASP A 320 -29.24 -31.92 63.24
N ARG A 321 -28.27 -32.84 63.04
CA ARG A 321 -27.97 -34.12 63.75
C ARG A 321 -29.00 -35.24 63.61
N ASP A 322 -28.63 -36.30 62.89
CA ASP A 322 -28.56 -37.73 63.33
C ASP A 322 -28.20 -38.64 62.12
N ARG A 323 -27.09 -39.41 62.19
CA ARG A 323 -27.00 -40.90 62.32
C ARG A 323 -27.52 -41.67 61.09
N ASP A 324 -26.88 -42.67 60.49
CA ASP A 324 -25.93 -43.71 60.94
C ASP A 324 -25.22 -44.34 59.70
N ASP A 325 -23.97 -44.79 59.92
CA ASP A 325 -23.37 -46.08 59.53
C ASP A 325 -23.11 -46.57 58.07
N LEU A 326 -21.87 -47.05 57.94
CA LEU A 326 -21.30 -48.16 57.13
C LEU A 326 -20.60 -47.88 55.77
N ASP A 327 -19.28 -47.77 55.87
CA ASP A 327 -18.24 -48.37 54.98
C ASP A 327 -18.35 -49.93 55.03
N PRO A 328 -17.77 -50.79 54.13
CA PRO A 328 -16.57 -50.54 53.35
C PRO A 328 -16.42 -51.15 51.94
N GLY A 329 -15.47 -50.59 51.18
CA GLY A 329 -14.48 -51.36 50.41
C GLY A 329 -14.74 -51.67 48.91
N PRO A 330 -13.72 -52.20 48.20
CA PRO A 330 -12.96 -51.39 47.23
C PRO A 330 -12.71 -52.07 45.85
N GLU A 331 -11.89 -51.39 45.02
CA GLU A 331 -11.17 -51.87 43.81
C GLU A 331 -12.03 -51.96 42.51
N ARG A 332 -11.61 -51.49 41.32
CA ARG A 332 -10.29 -51.26 40.70
C ARG A 332 -10.33 -50.09 39.72
#